data_AF-A0A8S2Y3R2-F1
#
_entry.id   AF-A0A8S2Y3R2-F1
#
_cell.length_a   1.000
_cell.length_b   1.000
_cell.length_c   1.000
_cell.angle_alpha   90.00
_cell.angle_beta   90.00
_cell.angle_gamma   90.00
#
_symmetry.space_group_name_H-M   'P 1'
#
loop_
_entity.id
_entity.type
_entity.pdbx_description
1 polymer ?
#
loop_
_entity_poly.entity_id
_entity_poly.type
_entity_poly.pdbx_seq_one_letter_code
_entity_poly.pdbx_strand_id
1 'polypeptide(L)' 'LAGITKVVYGCSNDRFGGCGSVLDIAQDSMPDTLPLECTSGIESDEAMRLLKAFYMNTNINAPNPKDKSKKKKKSSLTSE' A
#
# COMPACT_ATOMS: atom_id res chain seq x y z
N LEU A 1 5.65 -13.24 -13.62
CA LEU A 1 6.52 -12.34 -12.80
C LEU A 1 7.80 -12.06 -13.58
N ALA A 2 8.43 -10.90 -13.43
CA ALA A 2 9.66 -10.52 -14.16
C ALA A 2 10.92 -11.27 -13.68
N GLY A 3 10.81 -12.57 -13.40
CA GLY A 3 11.87 -13.39 -12.78
C GLY A 3 12.08 -13.16 -11.28
N ILE A 4 11.23 -12.34 -10.64
CA ILE A 4 11.30 -12.03 -9.21
C ILE A 4 10.74 -13.19 -8.39
N THR A 5 11.50 -13.65 -7.40
CA THR A 5 11.12 -14.74 -6.49
C THR A 5 10.97 -14.30 -5.03
N LYS A 6 11.38 -13.07 -4.69
CA LYS A 6 11.26 -12.54 -3.33
C LYS A 6 10.86 -11.07 -3.34
N VAL A 7 9.88 -10.71 -2.52
CA VAL A 7 9.41 -9.34 -2.32
C VAL A 7 9.36 -9.06 -0.83
N VAL A 8 9.94 -7.93 -0.43
CA VAL A 8 9.87 -7.42 0.95
C VAL A 8 9.24 -6.04 0.90
N TYR A 9 8.22 -5.81 1.73
CA TYR A 9 7.49 -4.55 1.74
C TYR A 9 7.05 -4.15 3.15
N GLY A 10 6.68 -2.87 3.29
CA GLY A 10 6.29 -2.29 4.57
C GLY A 10 4.85 -2.61 4.97
N CYS A 11 3.92 -1.72 4.68
CA CYS A 11 2.52 -1.91 5.05
C CYS A 11 1.71 -2.68 3.99
N SER A 12 0.68 -3.40 4.43
CA SER A 12 -0.33 -4.03 3.57
C SER A 12 -1.09 -3.01 2.72
N ASN A 13 -1.61 -3.46 1.57
CA ASN A 13 -2.44 -2.65 0.69
C ASN A 13 -3.88 -3.21 0.69
N ASP A 14 -4.74 -2.58 1.47
CA ASP A 14 -6.11 -3.07 1.72
C ASP A 14 -7.04 -2.93 0.50
N ARG A 15 -6.64 -2.15 -0.51
CA ARG A 15 -7.46 -1.92 -1.71
C ARG A 15 -7.08 -2.80 -2.89
N PHE A 16 -5.78 -3.08 -3.04
CA PHE A 16 -5.24 -3.68 -4.27
C PHE A 16 -4.10 -4.67 -4.03
N GLY A 17 -3.79 -5.05 -2.79
CA GLY A 17 -2.63 -5.89 -2.51
C GLY A 17 -2.84 -7.35 -2.93
N GLY A 18 -1.88 -7.90 -3.66
CA GLY A 18 -1.89 -9.28 -4.17
C GLY A 18 -1.00 -10.26 -3.42
N CYS A 19 -0.53 -9.90 -2.22
CA CYS A 19 0.37 -10.72 -1.39
C CYS A 19 -0.22 -10.96 0.02
N GLY A 20 -1.50 -11.34 0.07
CA GLY A 20 -2.19 -11.74 1.30
C GLY A 20 -3.20 -10.73 1.86
N SER A 21 -3.26 -9.48 1.36
CA SER A 21 -4.24 -8.49 1.85
C SER A 21 -5.59 -8.55 1.13
N VAL A 22 -5.60 -8.54 -0.21
CA VAL A 22 -6.83 -8.71 -1.01
C VAL A 22 -6.83 -10.06 -1.71
N LEU A 23 -5.71 -10.41 -2.34
CA LEU A 23 -5.46 -11.71 -2.97
C LEU A 23 -4.09 -12.21 -2.53
N ASP A 24 -3.83 -13.50 -2.70
CA ASP A 24 -2.53 -14.09 -2.46
C ASP A 24 -2.01 -14.84 -3.69
N ILE A 25 -1.34 -14.09 -4.56
CA ILE A 25 -0.80 -14.61 -5.82
C ILE A 25 0.38 -15.56 -5.58
N ALA A 26 1.03 -15.47 -4.42
CA ALA A 26 2.15 -16.34 -4.07
C ALA A 26 1.70 -17.78 -3.76
N GLN A 27 0.46 -17.94 -3.28
CA GLN A 27 -0.13 -19.26 -2.97
C GLN A 27 -0.87 -19.88 -4.16
N ASP A 28 -1.26 -19.08 -5.15
CA ASP A 28 -1.88 -19.59 -6.35
C ASP A 28 -0.85 -20.27 -7.27
N SER A 29 -1.10 -21.55 -7.58
CA SER A 29 -0.27 -22.31 -8.53
C SER A 29 -0.55 -21.84 -9.95
N MET A 30 0.36 -21.03 -10.50
CA MET A 30 0.27 -20.50 -11.85
C MET A 30 1.28 -21.20 -12.77
N PRO A 31 0.86 -21.68 -13.97
CA PRO A 31 1.79 -22.27 -14.92
C PRO A 31 2.87 -21.26 -15.32
N ASP A 32 4.10 -21.74 -15.45
CA ASP A 32 5.30 -20.96 -15.82
C ASP A 32 5.70 -19.85 -14.83
N THR A 33 5.36 -20.00 -13.56
CA THR A 33 5.80 -19.07 -12.50
C THR A 33 6.69 -19.76 -11.46
N LEU A 34 7.77 -19.08 -11.07
CA LEU A 34 8.58 -19.50 -9.94
C LEU A 34 7.82 -19.16 -8.64
N PRO A 35 8.00 -19.96 -7.58
CA PRO A 35 7.48 -19.64 -6.26
C PRO A 35 7.91 -18.24 -5.82
N LEU A 36 6.95 -17.47 -5.30
CA LEU A 36 7.17 -16.11 -4.82
C LEU A 36 7.12 -16.09 -3.29
N GLU A 37 8.17 -15.61 -2.64
CA GLU A 37 8.19 -15.37 -1.20
C GLU A 37 7.90 -13.89 -0.92
N CYS A 38 6.85 -13.62 -0.15
CA CYS A 38 6.47 -12.26 0.24
C CYS A 38 6.65 -12.07 1.76
N THR A 39 7.46 -11.08 2.15
CA THR A 39 7.63 -10.66 3.54
C THR A 39 7.04 -9.27 3.73
N SER A 40 6.12 -9.12 4.68
CA SER A 40 5.43 -7.88 5.00
C SER A 40 5.82 -7.35 6.38
N GLY A 41 5.51 -6.09 6.68
CA GLY A 41 5.66 -5.49 8.01
C GLY A 41 6.95 -4.70 8.23
N ILE A 42 7.84 -4.61 7.25
CA ILE A 42 9.14 -3.92 7.43
C ILE A 42 8.93 -2.39 7.44
N GLU A 43 9.11 -1.77 8.59
CA GLU A 43 8.84 -0.33 8.78
C GLU A 43 7.40 0.06 8.35
N SER A 44 6.43 -0.82 8.63
CA SER A 44 5.04 -0.63 8.20
C SER A 44 4.42 0.70 8.65
N ASP A 45 4.73 1.15 9.86
CA ASP A 45 4.23 2.41 10.41
C ASP A 45 4.77 3.61 9.63
N GLU A 46 6.04 3.58 9.26
CA GLU A 46 6.69 4.63 8.49
C GLU A 46 6.14 4.67 7.06
N ALA A 47 6.00 3.51 6.41
CA ALA A 47 5.37 3.41 5.10
C ALA A 47 3.94 3.98 5.10
N MET A 48 3.14 3.63 6.12
CA MET A 48 1.78 4.14 6.29
C MET A 48 1.75 5.65 6.57
N ARG A 49 2.69 6.16 7.38
CA ARG A 49 2.81 7.58 7.69
C ARG A 49 3.13 8.40 6.43
N LEU A 50 4.06 7.93 5.60
CA LEU A 50 4.39 8.55 4.31
C LEU A 50 3.18 8.57 3.37
N LEU A 51 2.43 7.48 3.29
CA LEU A 51 1.21 7.41 2.47
C LEU A 51 0.14 8.40 2.96
N LYS A 52 -0.07 8.50 4.28
CA LYS A 52 -0.97 9.50 4.88
C LYS A 52 -0.54 10.92 4.51
N ALA A 53 0.76 11.24 4.66
CA ALA A 53 1.29 12.55 4.30
C ALA A 53 1.08 12.90 2.82
N PHE A 54 1.27 11.94 1.92
CA PHE A 54 0.99 12.12 0.49
C PHE A 54 -0.47 12.52 0.22
N TYR A 55 -1.43 11.82 0.83
CA TYR A 55 -2.86 12.10 0.62
C TYR A 55 -3.38 13.36 1.31
N MET A 56 -2.68 13.86 2.33
CA MET A 56 -2.96 15.15 2.95
C MET A 56 -2.72 16.30 1.95
N ASN A 57 -1.74 16.15 1.06
CA ASN A 57 -1.45 17.13 0.03
C ASN A 57 -2.45 17.05 -1.13
N THR A 58 -2.48 18.12 -1.94
CA THR A 58 -3.24 18.17 -3.19
C THR A 58 -2.31 17.89 -4.37
N ASN A 59 -2.85 17.29 -5.42
CA ASN A 59 -2.10 17.12 -6.66
C ASN A 59 -2.07 18.46 -7.40
N ILE A 60 -0.92 19.13 -7.43
CA ILE A 60 -0.73 20.41 -8.12
C ILE A 60 -0.88 20.29 -9.65
N ASN A 61 -0.70 19.09 -10.19
CA ASN A 61 -0.84 18.79 -11.62
C ASN A 61 -2.28 18.39 -11.99
N ALA A 62 -3.23 18.44 -11.05
CA ALA A 62 -4.62 18.12 -11.36
C ALA A 62 -5.19 19.17 -12.33
N PRO A 63 -5.74 18.78 -13.49
CA PRO A 63 -6.31 19.72 -14.48
C PRO A 63 -7.40 20.63 -13.90
N ASN A 64 -8.10 20.15 -12.87
CA ASN A 64 -9.05 20.93 -12.09
C ASN A 64 -8.72 20.78 -10.59
N PRO A 65 -7.98 21.72 -9.97
CA PRO A 65 -7.53 21.61 -8.60
C PRO A 65 -8.71 21.59 -7.62
N LYS A 66 -8.74 20.59 -6.73
CA LYS A 66 -9.67 20.55 -5.60
C LYS A 66 -8.95 21.03 -4.35
N ASP A 67 -9.28 22.23 -3.89
CA ASP A 67 -8.70 22.77 -2.65
C ASP A 67 -9.18 21.93 -1.45
N LYS A 68 -8.21 21.35 -0.72
CA LYS A 68 -8.45 20.54 0.48
C LYS A 68 -8.30 21.35 1.78
N SER A 69 -8.01 22.66 1.70
CA SER A 69 -7.75 23.55 2.85
C SER A 69 -8.82 23.52 3.95
N LYS A 70 -10.06 23.11 3.62
CA LYS A 70 -11.21 23.06 4.57
C LYS A 70 -11.45 21.70 5.24
N LYS A 71 -10.70 20.63 4.94
CA LYS A 71 -10.92 19.33 5.59
C LYS A 71 -10.34 19.32 7.02
N LYS A 72 -11.21 19.48 8.02
CA LYS A 72 -10.91 19.28 9.44
C LYS A 72 -10.24 17.91 9.66
N LYS A 73 -9.11 17.88 10.37
CA LYS A 73 -8.46 16.64 10.83
C LYS A 73 -9.46 15.85 11.69
N LYS A 74 -9.95 14.71 11.21
CA LYS A 74 -10.55 13.70 12.07
C LYS A 74 -9.39 12.91 12.69
N SER A 75 -9.12 13.13 13.98
CA SER A 75 -8.26 12.26 14.76
C SER A 75 -9.03 10.96 15.03
N SER A 76 -8.74 9.91 14.26
CA SER A 76 -9.01 8.54 14.68
C SER A 76 -7.69 7.96 15.19
N LEU A 77 -7.42 8.22 16.47
CA LEU A 77 -6.54 7.38 17.27
C LEU A 77 -7.42 6.23 17.76
N THR A 78 -7.30 5.07 17.13
CA THR A 78 -7.71 3.81 17.74
C THR A 78 -6.41 3.07 18.03
N SER A 79 -6.04 3.18 19.30
CA SER A 79 -5.17 2.24 20.00
C SER A 79 -5.79 0.84 19.95
N GLU A 80 -5.02 -0.13 19.48
CA GLU A 80 -4.96 -1.46 20.09
C GLU A 80 -3.54 -1.65 20.63
#